data_AF-A0AAU9QBP8-F1
#
_entry.id   AF-A0AAU9QBP8-F1
#
_cell.length_a   1.000
_cell.length_b   1.000
_cell.length_c   1.000
_cell.angle_alpha   90.00
_cell.angle_beta   90.00
_cell.angle_gamma   90.00
#
_symmetry.space_group_name_H-M   'P 1'
#
loop_
_entity.id
_entity.type
_entity.pdbx_description
1 polymer ?
#
loop_
_entity_poly.entity_id
_entity_poly.type
_entity_poly.pdbx_seq_one_letter_code
_entity_poly.pdbx_strand_id
1 'polypeptide(L)'
;MFYFDLIVMMVGWTWLLSTLVFIRVSAKRIETKILQDGHDPIGWDRNGWGFRFPMYASVLMRGKPAKVSLVEDKLILKYATVFDRVLAYIVTISFVMALALGAVMGLGPEEYRVKTS
;
A
#
# COMPACT_ATOMS: atom_id res chain seq x y z
N MET A 1 -16.73 -23.53 -2.15
CA MET A 1 -16.51 -22.48 -1.14
C MET A 1 -15.17 -22.61 -0.41
N PHE A 2 -14.85 -23.73 0.26
CA PHE A 2 -13.59 -23.87 1.03
C PHE A 2 -12.29 -23.36 0.36
N TYR A 3 -12.03 -23.75 -0.89
CA TYR A 3 -10.84 -23.27 -1.62
C TYR A 3 -10.85 -21.76 -1.89
N PHE A 4 -12.02 -21.20 -2.17
CA PHE A 4 -12.19 -19.76 -2.38
C PHE A 4 -11.93 -18.99 -1.08
N ASP A 5 -12.47 -19.46 0.04
CA ASP A 5 -12.26 -18.85 1.36
C ASP A 5 -10.77 -18.88 1.76
N LEU A 6 -10.07 -19.99 1.48
CA LEU A 6 -8.62 -20.07 1.68
C LEU A 6 -7.86 -19.05 0.83
N ILE A 7 -8.23 -18.86 -0.44
CA ILE A 7 -7.61 -17.87 -1.32
C ILE A 7 -7.81 -16.46 -0.77
N VAL A 8 -9.05 -16.12 -0.38
CA VAL A 8 -9.38 -14.83 0.24
C VAL A 8 -8.53 -14.60 1.48
N MET A 9 -8.45 -15.59 2.36
CA MET A 9 -7.66 -15.51 3.59
C MET A 9 -6.17 -15.28 3.27
N MET A 10 -5.58 -16.05 2.35
CA MET A 10 -4.18 -15.89 1.96
C MET A 10 -3.88 -14.50 1.36
N VAL A 11 -4.76 -14.00 0.48
CA VAL A 11 -4.61 -12.67 -0.13
C VAL A 11 -4.75 -11.58 0.93
N GLY A 12 -5.74 -11.69 1.82
CA GLY A 12 -5.95 -10.75 2.93
C GLY A 12 -4.75 -10.68 3.87
N TRP A 13 -4.20 -11.82 4.29
CA TRP A 13 -3.00 -11.86 5.12
C TRP A 13 -1.77 -11.28 4.42
N THR A 14 -1.60 -11.59 3.13
CA THR A 14 -0.50 -11.04 2.32
C THR A 14 -0.60 -9.52 2.24
N TRP A 15 -1.80 -8.98 2.01
CA TRP A 15 -2.02 -7.54 2.00
C TRP A 15 -1.75 -6.89 3.35
N LEU A 16 -2.26 -7.47 4.45
CA LEU A 16 -2.02 -6.94 5.81
C LEU A 16 -0.53 -6.92 6.17
N LEU A 17 0.16 -8.05 5.99
CA LEU A 17 1.58 -8.19 6.32
C LEU A 17 2.43 -7.26 5.47
N SER A 18 2.22 -7.24 4.14
CA SER A 18 2.98 -6.36 3.25
C SER A 18 2.75 -4.88 3.57
N THR A 19 1.53 -4.49 3.90
CA THR A 19 1.19 -3.11 4.28
C THR A 19 1.91 -2.72 5.57
N LEU A 20 1.88 -3.56 6.60
CA LEU A 20 2.58 -3.31 7.87
C LEU A 20 4.10 -3.18 7.66
N VAL A 21 4.69 -4.09 6.88
CA VAL A 21 6.13 -4.05 6.56
C VAL A 21 6.46 -2.79 5.77
N PHE A 22 5.63 -2.41 4.80
CA PHE A 22 5.85 -1.21 3.98
C PHE A 22 5.82 0.07 4.82
N ILE A 23 4.83 0.21 5.71
CA ILE A 23 4.72 1.37 6.60
C ILE A 23 5.92 1.42 7.55
N ARG A 24 6.24 0.30 8.21
CA ARG A 24 7.25 0.27 9.29
C ARG A 24 8.68 0.29 8.80
N VAL A 25 8.96 -0.30 7.65
CA VAL A 25 10.32 -0.43 7.11
C VAL A 25 10.54 0.61 6.01
N SER A 26 9.78 0.53 4.91
CA SER A 26 10.02 1.37 3.73
C SER A 26 9.67 2.84 3.97
N ALA A 27 8.43 3.14 4.37
CA ALA A 27 7.97 4.50 4.58
C ALA A 27 8.76 5.18 5.72
N LYS A 28 8.88 4.52 6.87
CA LYS A 28 9.66 5.05 8.00
C LYS A 28 11.13 5.32 7.64
N ARG A 29 11.77 4.44 6.85
CA ARG A 29 13.16 4.65 6.41
C ARG A 29 13.27 5.84 5.46
N ILE A 30 12.36 5.96 4.50
CA ILE A 30 12.33 7.10 3.57
C ILE A 30 12.14 8.40 4.36
N GLU A 31 11.16 8.45 5.26
CA GLU A 31 10.90 9.62 6.12
C GLU A 31 12.10 9.98 7.00
N THR A 32 12.78 8.99 7.59
CA THR A 32 13.98 9.23 8.40
C THR A 32 15.10 9.87 7.57
N LYS A 33 15.30 9.41 6.32
CA LYS A 33 16.30 10.01 5.42
C LYS A 33 15.92 11.42 4.96
N ILE A 34 14.64 11.66 4.72
CA ILE A 34 14.12 12.99 4.37
C ILE A 34 14.39 13.98 5.53
N LEU A 35 14.09 13.57 6.76
CA LEU A 35 14.37 14.34 7.98
C LEU A 35 15.86 14.63 8.16
N GLN A 36 16.72 13.63 7.92
CA GLN A 36 18.18 13.79 8.03
C GLN A 36 18.74 14.82 7.04
N ASP A 37 18.15 14.94 5.86
CA ASP A 37 18.51 15.94 4.87
C ASP A 37 17.94 17.35 5.17
N GLY A 38 17.33 17.54 6.34
CA GLY A 38 16.77 18.82 6.77
C GLY A 38 15.43 19.18 6.11
N HIS A 39 14.83 18.23 5.38
CA HIS A 39 13.50 18.39 4.81
C HIS A 39 12.47 17.86 5.80
N ASP A 40 11.45 18.67 6.06
CA ASP A 40 10.36 18.23 6.92
C ASP A 40 9.49 17.21 6.15
N PRO A 41 9.21 16.02 6.72
CA PRO A 41 8.30 15.08 6.11
C PRO A 41 6.90 15.73 6.06
N ILE A 42 6.17 15.36 5.01
CA ILE A 42 4.87 15.95 4.62
C ILE A 42 3.93 16.15 5.82
N GLY A 43 3.48 17.39 6.02
CA GLY A 43 2.84 17.86 7.26
C GLY A 43 1.42 17.38 7.54
N TRP A 44 0.62 17.04 6.52
CA TRP A 44 -0.81 16.72 6.69
C TRP A 44 -1.08 15.33 7.30
N ASP A 45 -0.10 14.42 7.28
CA ASP A 45 -0.16 13.08 7.91
C ASP A 45 1.03 12.85 8.86
N ARG A 46 1.61 13.93 9.41
CA ARG A 46 2.81 13.88 10.26
C ARG A 46 2.61 13.04 11.53
N ASN A 47 1.41 13.10 12.11
CA ASN A 47 1.00 12.35 13.30
C ASN A 47 -0.17 11.37 13.03
N GLY A 48 -0.50 11.13 11.76
CA GLY A 48 -1.61 10.26 11.42
C GLY A 48 -1.23 8.78 11.42
N TRP A 49 -2.23 7.93 11.14
CA TRP A 49 -2.10 6.47 11.17
C TRP A 49 -1.32 5.88 9.98
N GLY A 50 -0.65 6.73 9.19
CA GLY A 50 0.07 6.35 7.98
C GLY A 50 -0.81 6.37 6.74
N PHE A 51 -1.90 7.13 6.71
CA PHE A 51 -2.76 7.26 5.53
C PHE A 51 -2.02 7.76 4.27
N ARG A 52 -0.81 8.29 4.42
CA ARG A 52 0.09 8.66 3.31
C ARG A 52 0.78 7.49 2.61
N PHE A 53 0.81 6.29 3.20
CA PHE A 53 1.53 5.15 2.62
C PHE A 53 1.08 4.77 1.19
N PRO A 54 -0.22 4.84 0.81
CA PRO A 54 -0.64 4.54 -0.56
C PRO A 54 -0.07 5.54 -1.57
N MET A 55 0.19 6.79 -1.14
CA MET A 55 0.82 7.79 -1.99
C MET A 55 2.32 7.54 -2.15
N TYR A 56 2.99 7.06 -1.11
CA TYR A 56 4.38 6.61 -1.24
C TYR A 56 4.45 5.42 -2.19
N ALA A 57 3.56 4.43 -2.03
CA ALA A 57 3.49 3.27 -2.92
C ALA A 57 3.24 3.69 -4.38
N SER A 58 2.30 4.60 -4.63
CA SER A 58 2.00 5.07 -5.98
C SER A 58 3.16 5.83 -6.63
N VAL A 59 3.87 6.67 -5.87
CA VAL A 59 5.08 7.37 -6.34
C VAL A 59 6.18 6.37 -6.69
N LEU A 60 6.41 5.38 -5.82
CA LEU A 60 7.43 4.34 -6.02
C LEU A 60 7.13 3.46 -7.23
N MET A 61 5.87 3.07 -7.43
CA MET A 61 5.43 2.32 -8.61
C MET A 61 5.53 3.15 -9.89
N ARG A 62 5.22 4.44 -9.83
CA ARG A 62 5.31 5.33 -10.99
C ARG A 62 6.76 5.59 -11.37
N GLY A 63 7.68 5.62 -10.40
CA GLY A 63 9.12 5.80 -10.61
C GLY A 63 9.53 7.19 -11.11
N LYS A 64 8.57 8.11 -11.27
CA LYS A 64 8.77 9.49 -11.71
C LYS A 64 7.85 10.45 -10.95
N PRO A 65 8.23 11.74 -10.79
CA PRO A 65 7.38 12.72 -10.14
C PRO A 65 6.11 13.01 -10.93
N ALA A 66 5.02 13.29 -10.22
CA ALA A 66 3.74 13.71 -10.77
C ALA A 66 3.80 15.20 -11.16
N LYS A 67 2.87 15.63 -12.02
CA LYS A 67 2.60 17.06 -12.21
C LYS A 67 1.96 17.70 -10.99
N VAL A 68 1.09 16.96 -10.31
CA VAL A 68 0.43 17.35 -9.06
C VAL A 68 0.55 16.17 -8.11
N SER A 69 1.20 16.38 -6.98
CA SER A 69 1.35 15.37 -5.94
C SER A 69 1.04 15.98 -4.57
N LEU A 70 0.42 15.17 -3.71
CA LEU A 70 0.18 15.50 -2.31
C LEU A 70 1.40 15.16 -1.43
N VAL A 71 2.46 14.63 -2.05
CA VAL A 71 3.72 14.25 -1.41
C VAL A 71 4.91 14.75 -2.22
N GLU A 72 6.06 14.90 -1.57
CA GLU A 72 7.30 15.36 -2.21
C GLU A 72 7.97 14.24 -3.02
N ASP A 73 7.44 13.98 -4.22
CA ASP A 73 7.84 12.84 -5.06
C ASP A 73 9.35 12.77 -5.32
N LYS A 74 10.00 13.92 -5.49
CA LYS A 74 11.45 13.98 -5.78
C LYS A 74 12.26 13.45 -4.61
N LEU A 75 11.88 13.79 -3.37
CA LEU A 75 12.56 13.33 -2.16
C LEU A 75 12.30 11.85 -1.91
N ILE A 76 11.06 11.40 -2.12
CA ILE A 76 10.70 9.98 -2.00
C ILE A 76 11.52 9.15 -2.98
N LEU A 77 11.58 9.56 -4.25
CA LEU A 77 12.32 8.85 -5.30
C LEU A 77 13.84 8.90 -5.10
N LYS A 78 14.37 9.99 -4.50
CA LYS A 78 15.80 10.12 -4.15
C LYS A 78 16.24 9.05 -3.15
N TYR A 79 15.40 8.74 -2.16
CA TYR A 79 15.72 7.78 -1.09
C TYR A 79 15.18 6.37 -1.30
N ALA A 80 14.32 6.21 -2.31
CA ALA A 80 13.74 4.93 -2.68
C ALA A 80 14.82 3.92 -3.07
N THR A 81 14.72 2.73 -2.51
CA THR A 81 15.50 1.56 -2.94
C THR A 81 14.67 0.64 -3.83
N VAL A 82 15.34 -0.31 -4.50
CA VAL A 82 14.66 -1.36 -5.26
C VAL A 82 13.72 -2.17 -4.37
N PHE A 83 14.11 -2.44 -3.12
CA PHE A 83 13.27 -3.13 -2.15
C PHE A 83 11.95 -2.39 -1.87
N ASP A 84 12.00 -1.06 -1.69
CA ASP A 84 10.78 -0.27 -1.44
C ASP A 84 9.84 -0.30 -2.63
N ARG A 85 10.39 -0.31 -3.85
CA ARG A 85 9.60 -0.40 -5.08
C ARG A 85 8.92 -1.76 -5.20
N VAL A 86 9.66 -2.85 -5.00
CA VAL A 86 9.08 -4.20 -5.01
C VAL A 86 7.98 -4.33 -3.96
N LEU A 87 8.23 -3.82 -2.75
CA LEU A 87 7.25 -3.87 -1.67
C LEU A 87 6.01 -3.00 -1.98
N ALA A 88 6.18 -1.84 -2.63
CA ALA A 88 5.07 -1.03 -3.12
C ALA A 88 4.19 -1.80 -4.13
N TYR A 89 4.80 -2.50 -5.10
CA TYR A 89 4.05 -3.36 -6.03
C TYR A 89 3.29 -4.47 -5.30
N ILE A 90 3.92 -5.15 -4.34
CA ILE A 90 3.28 -6.23 -3.57
C ILE A 90 2.07 -5.69 -2.80
N VAL A 91 2.22 -4.58 -2.08
CA VAL A 91 1.13 -3.95 -1.32
C VAL A 91 -0.02 -3.55 -2.23
N THR A 92 0.27 -2.87 -3.35
CA THR A 92 -0.78 -2.38 -4.24
C THR A 92 -1.48 -3.51 -4.99
N ILE A 93 -0.75 -4.50 -5.51
CA ILE A 93 -1.36 -5.63 -6.23
C ILE A 93 -2.19 -6.48 -5.26
N SER A 94 -1.66 -6.79 -4.07
CA SER A 94 -2.41 -7.54 -3.05
C SER A 94 -3.67 -6.79 -2.58
N PHE A 95 -3.61 -5.46 -2.48
CA PHE A 95 -4.78 -4.64 -2.17
C PHE A 95 -5.86 -4.72 -3.25
N VAL A 96 -5.49 -4.54 -4.52
CA VAL A 96 -6.43 -4.62 -5.64
C VAL A 96 -7.05 -6.01 -5.74
N MET A 97 -6.26 -7.07 -5.52
CA MET A 97 -6.79 -8.44 -5.46
C MET A 97 -7.75 -8.63 -4.28
N ALA A 98 -7.44 -8.10 -3.10
CA ALA A 98 -8.33 -8.16 -1.95
C ALA A 98 -9.68 -7.45 -2.22
N LEU A 99 -9.63 -6.27 -2.86
CA LEU A 99 -10.85 -5.55 -3.27
C LEU A 99 -11.65 -6.32 -4.33
N ALA A 100 -10.99 -6.91 -5.32
CA ALA A 100 -11.64 -7.70 -6.35
C ALA A 100 -12.34 -8.93 -5.75
N LEU A 101 -11.67 -9.65 -4.84
CA LEU A 101 -12.25 -10.79 -4.13
C LEU A 101 -13.41 -10.36 -3.22
N GLY A 102 -13.27 -9.22 -2.53
CA GLY A 102 -14.35 -8.59 -1.76
C GLY A 102 -15.57 -8.26 -2.62
N ALA A 103 -15.36 -7.70 -3.81
CA ALA A 103 -16.41 -7.42 -4.77
C ALA A 103 -17.08 -8.70 -5.29
N VAL A 104 -16.32 -9.78 -5.52
CA VAL A 104 -16.90 -11.08 -5.87
C VAL A 104 -17.76 -11.64 -4.73
N MET A 105 -17.34 -11.49 -3.47
CA MET A 105 -18.15 -11.92 -2.32
C MET A 105 -19.42 -11.08 -2.10
N GLY A 106 -19.39 -9.79 -2.40
CA GLY A 106 -20.54 -8.90 -2.20
C GLY A 106 -21.49 -8.83 -3.40
N LEU A 107 -20.95 -8.78 -4.61
CA LEU A 107 -21.68 -8.52 -5.84
C LEU A 107 -21.69 -9.71 -6.80
N GLY A 108 -20.82 -10.69 -6.60
CA GLY A 108 -20.68 -11.85 -7.48
C GLY A 108 -21.84 -12.85 -7.42
N PRO A 109 -21.71 -13.99 -8.11
CA PRO A 109 -22.73 -15.03 -8.18
C PRO A 109 -23.13 -15.54 -6.79
N GLU A 110 -24.38 -15.99 -6.60
CA GLU A 110 -24.87 -16.47 -5.29
C GLU A 110 -24.01 -17.58 -4.68
N GLU A 111 -23.37 -18.39 -5.54
CA GLU A 111 -22.44 -19.46 -5.18
C GLU A 111 -21.21 -18.99 -4.39
N TYR A 112 -20.91 -17.69 -4.41
CA TYR A 112 -19.77 -17.06 -3.73
C TYR A 112 -20.19 -15.93 -2.78
N ARG A 113 -21.49 -15.62 -2.69
CA ARG A 113 -21.98 -14.58 -1.78
C ARG A 113 -21.97 -15.07 -0.34
N VAL A 114 -21.53 -14.20 0.56
CA VAL A 114 -21.67 -14.44 2.01
C VAL A 114 -23.17 -14.40 2.33
N LYS A 115 -23.74 -15.54 2.75
CA LYS A 115 -25.13 -15.58 3.23
C LYS A 115 -25.22 -14.77 4.52
N THR A 116 -25.72 -13.54 4.43
CA THR A 116 -26.14 -12.76 5.59
C THR A 116 -27.41 -13.40 6.13
N SER A 117 -27.31 -14.14 7.24
CA SER A 117 -28.46 -14.63 8.01
C SER A 117 -29.15 -13.50 8.75
#